data_AF-A0A7W1LAJ8-F1
#
_entry.id   AF-A0A7W1LAJ8-F1
#
_cell.length_a   1.000
_cell.length_b   1.000
_cell.length_c   1.000
_cell.angle_alpha   90.00
_cell.angle_beta   90.00
_cell.angle_gamma   90.00
#
_symmetry.space_group_name_H-M   'P 1'
#
loop_
_entity.id
_entity.type
_entity.pdbx_description
1 polymer ?
#
loop_
_entity_poly.entity_id
_entity_poly.type
_entity_poly.pdbx_seq_one_letter_code
_entity_poly.pdbx_strand_id
1 'polypeptide(L)'
;MMTTTEILNEIYRLPVNEQQELKEKLLKETESNGQMKPQISEKEFLQQLFDEGFISYIPEEMTDEDDDFEPVEIEGEPISETIIRERG
;
A
#
# COMPACT_ATOMS: atom_id res chain seq x y z
N MET A 1 19.58 -5.87 -13.47
CA MET A 1 19.53 -5.21 -12.15
C MET A 1 20.37 -6.04 -11.20
N MET A 2 21.25 -5.43 -10.41
CA MET A 2 21.93 -6.14 -9.33
C MET A 2 20.95 -6.37 -8.18
N THR A 3 21.05 -7.53 -7.56
CA THR A 3 20.29 -7.89 -6.36
C THR A 3 20.97 -7.31 -5.11
N THR A 4 20.20 -7.07 -4.06
CA THR A 4 20.71 -6.52 -2.79
C THR A 4 21.82 -7.39 -2.18
N THR A 5 21.74 -8.71 -2.38
CA THR A 5 22.74 -9.68 -1.92
C THR A 5 24.06 -9.57 -2.69
N GLU A 6 24.02 -9.26 -3.98
CA GLU A 6 25.22 -9.05 -4.80
C GLU A 6 25.93 -7.76 -4.39
N ILE A 7 25.18 -6.70 -4.12
CA ILE A 7 25.71 -5.41 -3.66
C ILE A 7 26.43 -5.57 -2.31
N LEU A 8 25.83 -6.28 -1.35
CA LEU A 8 26.46 -6.51 -0.05
C LEU A 8 27.77 -7.29 -0.18
N ASN A 9 27.79 -8.34 -1.00
CA ASN A 9 29.00 -9.12 -1.25
C ASN A 9 30.11 -8.30 -1.88
N GLU A 10 29.78 -7.31 -2.72
CA GLU A 10 30.74 -6.41 -3.34
C GLU A 10 31.31 -5.41 -2.31
N ILE A 11 30.47 -4.88 -1.43
CA ILE A 11 30.90 -4.01 -0.33
C ILE A 11 31.84 -4.75 0.63
N TYR A 12 31.55 -6.02 0.96
CA TYR A 12 32.42 -6.81 1.83
C TYR A 12 33.80 -7.13 1.22
N ARG A 13 33.95 -7.02 -0.11
CA ARG A 13 35.24 -7.20 -0.80
C ARG A 13 36.09 -5.94 -0.81
N LEU A 14 35.53 -4.77 -0.50
CA LEU A 14 36.27 -3.52 -0.43
C LEU A 14 37.16 -3.48 0.82
N PRO A 15 38.32 -2.82 0.75
CA PRO A 15 39.17 -2.59 1.92
C PRO A 15 38.47 -1.67 2.94
N VAL A 16 38.85 -1.79 4.21
CA VAL A 16 38.14 -1.18 5.36
C VAL A 16 38.02 0.34 5.26
N ASN A 17 39.02 1.01 4.69
CA ASN A 17 39.01 2.45 4.42
C ASN A 17 37.90 2.86 3.43
N GLU A 18 37.72 2.09 2.36
CA GLU A 18 36.69 2.34 1.36
C GLU A 18 35.29 2.04 1.90
N GLN A 19 35.16 1.01 2.75
CA GLN A 19 33.90 0.74 3.45
C GLN A 19 33.51 1.90 4.38
N GLN A 20 34.48 2.51 5.07
CA GLN A 20 34.23 3.67 5.93
C GLN A 20 33.82 4.90 5.12
N GLU A 21 34.51 5.18 4.01
CA GLU A 21 34.15 6.29 3.12
C GLU A 21 32.76 6.10 2.51
N LEU A 22 32.43 4.87 2.09
CA LEU A 22 31.11 4.52 1.57
C LEU A 22 30.04 4.71 2.64
N LYS A 23 30.28 4.28 3.88
CA LYS A 23 29.37 4.46 5.01
C LYS A 23 29.08 5.96 5.24
N GLU A 24 30.09 6.80 5.28
CA GLU A 24 29.95 8.25 5.48
C GLU A 24 29.14 8.90 4.34
N LYS A 25 29.42 8.52 3.08
CA LYS A 25 28.65 9.00 1.92
C LYS A 25 27.19 8.56 1.98
N LEU A 26 26.94 7.29 2.30
CA LEU A 26 25.58 6.77 2.43
C LEU A 26 24.83 7.46 3.57
N LEU A 27 25.46 7.66 4.73
CA LEU A 27 24.88 8.41 5.84
C LEU A 27 24.50 9.82 5.40
N LYS A 28 25.42 10.55 4.78
CA LYS A 28 25.17 11.89 4.26
C LYS A 28 24.04 11.92 3.23
N GLU A 29 23.98 10.96 2.32
CA GLU A 29 22.89 10.86 1.35
C GLU A 29 21.56 10.49 2.01
N THR A 30 21.54 9.63 3.03
CA THR A 30 20.32 9.27 3.77
C THR A 30 19.86 10.35 4.74
N GLU A 31 20.76 11.21 5.23
CA GLU A 31 20.42 12.39 6.04
C GLU A 31 19.94 13.53 5.14
N SER A 32 20.55 13.70 3.96
CA SER A 32 20.09 14.65 2.94
C SER A 32 18.76 14.21 2.30
N ASN A 33 18.55 12.90 2.14
CA ASN A 33 17.27 12.28 1.82
C ASN A 33 16.45 11.92 3.08
N GLY A 34 16.86 12.42 4.25
CA GLY A 34 16.27 12.13 5.57
C GLY A 34 14.90 12.77 5.77
N GLN A 35 14.38 13.43 4.74
CA GLN A 35 12.95 13.40 4.52
C GLN A 35 12.61 12.04 3.92
N MET A 36 12.48 11.05 4.79
CA MET A 36 11.35 10.14 4.69
C MET A 36 10.18 11.06 4.38
N LYS A 37 9.74 11.13 3.10
CA LYS A 37 8.62 11.97 2.72
C LYS A 37 7.58 11.71 3.80
N PRO A 38 7.01 12.73 4.45
CA PRO A 38 5.89 12.47 5.34
C PRO A 38 5.00 11.51 4.57
N GLN A 39 4.70 10.35 5.16
CA GLN A 39 3.65 9.50 4.61
C GLN A 39 2.44 10.40 4.72
N ILE A 40 2.19 11.16 3.66
CA ILE A 40 1.11 12.12 3.66
C ILE A 40 -0.10 11.25 3.93
N SER A 41 -0.87 11.62 4.93
CA SER A 41 -2.11 10.91 5.20
C SER A 41 -2.94 10.93 3.92
N GLU A 42 -3.78 9.91 3.73
CA GLU A 42 -4.70 9.85 2.59
C GLU A 42 -5.50 11.15 2.44
N LYS A 43 -5.89 11.74 3.57
CA LYS A 43 -6.51 13.06 3.64
C LYS A 43 -5.64 14.19 3.06
N GLU A 44 -4.36 14.26 3.42
CA GLU A 44 -3.44 15.26 2.89
C GLU A 44 -3.18 15.07 1.39
N PHE A 45 -3.16 13.82 0.92
CA PHE A 45 -3.06 13.52 -0.51
C PHE A 45 -4.29 13.99 -1.28
N LEU A 46 -5.49 13.67 -0.78
CA LEU A 46 -6.75 14.08 -1.40
C LEU A 46 -6.89 15.61 -1.42
N GLN A 47 -6.45 16.29 -0.36
CA GLN A 47 -6.42 17.76 -0.33
C GLN A 47 -5.50 18.31 -1.41
N GLN A 48 -4.31 17.74 -1.59
CA GLN A 48 -3.39 18.16 -2.64
C GLN A 48 -4.00 17.99 -4.04
N LEU A 49 -4.65 16.85 -4.31
CA LEU A 49 -5.31 16.60 -5.60
C LEU A 49 -6.45 17.59 -5.87
N PHE A 50 -7.18 17.99 -4.84
CA PHE A 50 -8.23 18.99 -4.95
C PHE A 50 -7.66 20.38 -5.25
N ASP A 51 -6.62 20.78 -4.52
CA ASP A 51 -5.96 22.09 -4.68
C ASP A 51 -5.30 22.23 -6.05
N GLU A 52 -4.73 21.15 -6.59
CA GLU A 52 -4.16 21.08 -7.94
C GLU A 52 -5.24 20.95 -9.05
N GLY A 53 -6.51 20.77 -8.68
CA GLY A 53 -7.63 20.69 -9.61
C GLY A 53 -7.78 19.35 -10.34
N PHE A 54 -7.07 18.30 -9.88
CA PHE A 54 -7.22 16.95 -10.42
C PHE A 54 -8.55 16.30 -10.03
N ILE A 55 -9.10 16.68 -8.88
CA ILE A 55 -10.44 16.27 -8.43
C ILE A 55 -11.25 17.50 -8.04
N SER A 56 -12.57 17.45 -8.24
CA SER A 56 -13.49 18.55 -7.92
C SER A 56 -14.14 18.43 -6.54
N TYR A 57 -13.86 17.36 -5.80
CA TYR A 57 -14.49 17.02 -4.52
C TYR A 57 -13.65 15.96 -3.79
N ILE A 58 -13.61 16.04 -2.45
CA ILE A 58 -12.97 15.05 -1.57
C ILE A 58 -14.08 14.23 -0.91
N PRO A 59 -14.13 12.90 -1.11
CA PRO A 59 -15.13 12.04 -0.49
C PRO A 59 -15.07 12.08 1.03
N GLU A 60 -16.23 12.18 1.67
CA GLU A 60 -16.35 11.92 3.11
C GLU A 60 -16.01 10.45 3.40
N GLU A 61 -15.28 10.20 4.48
CA GLU A 61 -15.02 8.83 4.94
C GLU A 61 -16.38 8.19 5.26
N MET A 62 -16.73 7.14 4.52
CA MET A 62 -17.91 6.34 4.85
C MET A 62 -17.61 5.64 6.17
N THR A 63 -18.23 6.11 7.25
CA THR A 63 -18.34 5.32 8.47
C THR A 63 -19.22 4.13 8.14
N ASP A 64 -18.80 2.93 8.54
CA ASP A 64 -19.60 1.71 8.38
C ASP A 64 -20.91 1.85 9.17
N GLU A 65 -21.91 2.51 8.59
CA GLU A 65 -23.31 2.50 9.04
C GLU A 65 -24.00 1.23 8.50
N ASP A 66 -23.28 0.11 8.49
CA ASP A 66 -23.79 -1.22 8.11
C ASP A 66 -24.58 -1.89 9.26
N ASP A 67 -24.91 -1.16 10.32
CA ASP A 67 -25.71 -1.66 11.44
C ASP A 67 -27.20 -1.87 11.06
N ASP A 68 -27.66 -1.32 9.93
CA ASP A 68 -29.02 -1.47 9.41
C ASP A 68 -29.17 -2.62 8.39
N PHE A 69 -28.18 -3.52 8.26
CA PHE A 69 -28.31 -4.68 7.38
C PHE A 69 -29.31 -5.69 7.95
N GLU A 70 -30.55 -5.67 7.44
CA GLU A 70 -31.55 -6.70 7.70
C GLU A 70 -31.42 -7.85 6.68
N PRO A 71 -31.11 -9.08 7.11
CA PRO A 71 -31.13 -10.23 6.22
C PRO A 71 -32.52 -10.45 5.62
N VAL A 72 -32.61 -10.56 4.30
CA VAL A 72 -33.87 -10.88 3.62
C VAL A 72 -34.13 -12.38 3.69
N GLU A 73 -35.28 -12.76 4.23
CA GLU A 73 -35.76 -14.14 4.17
C GLU A 73 -36.17 -14.47 2.73
N ILE A 74 -35.50 -15.46 2.13
CA ILE A 74 -35.80 -15.92 0.77
C ILE A 74 -36.76 -17.09 0.87
N GLU A 75 -37.98 -16.93 0.36
CA GLU A 75 -38.95 -18.01 0.25
C GLU A 75 -38.58 -18.98 -0.89
N GLY A 76 -38.68 -20.28 -0.62
CA GLY A 76 -38.48 -21.34 -1.62
C GLY A 76 -37.34 -22.31 -1.29
N GLU A 77 -37.20 -23.33 -2.13
CA GLU A 77 -36.09 -24.29 -2.00
C GLU A 77 -34.81 -23.69 -2.60
N PRO A 78 -33.61 -23.97 -2.03
CA PRO A 78 -32.36 -23.57 -2.62
C PRO A 78 -32.24 -24.09 -4.06
N ILE A 79 -31.74 -23.24 -4.96
CA ILE A 79 -31.58 -23.62 -6.36
C ILE A 79 -30.72 -24.88 -6.55
N SER A 80 -29.81 -25.14 -5.61
CA SER A 80 -29.01 -26.36 -5.55
C SER A 80 -29.87 -27.62 -5.45
N GLU A 81 -30.94 -27.60 -4.66
CA GLU A 81 -31.86 -28.72 -4.50
C GLU A 81 -32.69 -28.95 -5.77
N THR A 82 -33.10 -27.86 -6.43
CA THR A 82 -33.82 -27.93 -7.72
C THR A 82 -32.95 -28.54 -8.82
N ILE A 83 -31.68 -28.09 -8.93
CA ILE A 83 -30.76 -28.56 -9.98
C ILE A 83 -30.44 -30.06 -9.83
N ILE A 84 -30.25 -30.54 -8.60
CA ILE A 84 -29.96 -31.96 -8.34
C ILE A 84 -31.13 -32.83 -8.80
N ARG A 85 -32.36 -32.41 -8.52
CA ARG A 85 -33.60 -33.14 -8.88
C ARG A 85 -33.81 -33.24 -10.38
N GLU A 86 -33.52 -32.18 -11.14
CA GLU A 86 -33.73 -32.15 -12.59
C GLU A 86 -32.67 -32.90 -13.39
N ARG A 87 -31.48 -33.13 -12.80
CA ARG A 87 -30.34 -33.78 -13.46
C ARG A 87 -30.05 -35.20 -12.97
N GLY A 88 -30.71 -35.63 -11.89
CA GLY A 88 -30.59 -36.97 -11.30
C GLY A 88 -31.41 -38.03 -12.02
#